data_AF-A0A7W5D9X5-F1
#
_entry.id   AF-A0A7W5D9X5-F1
#
_cell.length_a   1.000
_cell.length_b   1.000
_cell.length_c   1.000
_cell.angle_alpha   90.00
_cell.angle_beta   90.00
_cell.angle_gamma   90.00
#
_symmetry.space_group_name_H-M   'P 1'
#
loop_
_entity.id
_entity.type
_entity.pdbx_description
1 polymer ?
#
loop_
_entity_poly.entity_id
_entity_poly.type
_entity_poly.pdbx_seq_one_letter_code
_entity_poly.pdbx_strand_id
1 'polypeptide(L)'
;MAHRHWEALISGVALAAGTAAFAQQDIDAAMARYERTIAACNSGNLPRPERDACVRDAGQALDRVRRGQSSATDITTPDGRATVILPQAAPLPRSGSDMITSPDGDSTIVLPADGSRPLSQ
;
A
#
# COMPACT_ATOMS: atom_id res chain seq x y z
N MET A 1 -64.74 -2.93 -5.06
CA MET A 1 -64.27 -3.30 -6.42
C MET A 1 -63.34 -2.21 -6.91
N ALA A 2 -62.03 -2.46 -6.91
CA ALA A 2 -61.02 -1.67 -7.62
C ALA A 2 -59.86 -2.63 -7.93
N HIS A 3 -59.47 -2.69 -9.21
CA HIS A 3 -58.64 -3.73 -9.79
C HIS A 3 -57.13 -3.47 -9.66
N ARG A 4 -56.39 -4.53 -9.31
CA ARG A 4 -55.14 -5.06 -9.91
C ARG A 4 -54.16 -4.11 -10.62
N HIS A 5 -52.98 -3.90 -10.01
CA HIS A 5 -51.67 -3.69 -10.64
C HIS A 5 -50.61 -4.17 -9.61
N TRP A 6 -49.51 -4.86 -9.85
CA TRP A 6 -48.83 -5.42 -11.01
C TRP A 6 -47.73 -6.31 -10.38
N GLU A 7 -47.53 -7.51 -10.91
CA GLU A 7 -46.54 -8.46 -10.41
C GLU A 7 -45.10 -8.02 -10.69
N ALA A 8 -44.17 -8.51 -9.86
CA ALA A 8 -42.78 -8.77 -10.26
C ALA A 8 -41.92 -7.55 -10.66
N LEU A 9 -41.14 -7.07 -9.70
CA LEU A 9 -39.73 -6.75 -9.93
C LEU A 9 -38.94 -7.78 -9.13
N ILE A 10 -38.69 -8.96 -9.69
CA ILE A 10 -37.52 -9.27 -10.54
C ILE A 10 -36.22 -8.87 -9.83
N SER A 11 -35.63 -9.89 -9.19
CA SER A 11 -34.23 -10.30 -9.29
C SER A 11 -33.27 -9.31 -9.93
N GLY A 12 -32.20 -8.95 -9.22
CA GLY A 12 -31.13 -8.20 -9.84
C GLY A 12 -29.93 -7.91 -8.94
N VAL A 13 -29.11 -8.94 -8.72
CA VAL A 13 -27.63 -8.86 -8.68
C VAL A 13 -26.97 -7.84 -7.73
N ALA A 14 -26.25 -8.36 -6.73
CA ALA A 14 -24.85 -7.96 -6.47
C ALA A 14 -24.15 -8.95 -5.52
N LEU A 15 -24.01 -10.22 -5.92
CA LEU A 15 -22.92 -11.06 -5.42
C LEU A 15 -21.63 -10.65 -6.16
N ALA A 16 -21.08 -9.50 -5.79
CA ALA A 16 -19.80 -9.00 -6.29
C ALA A 16 -18.79 -8.95 -5.14
N ALA A 17 -18.44 -10.11 -4.59
CA ALA A 17 -17.37 -10.27 -3.61
C ALA A 17 -16.48 -11.48 -3.97
N GLY A 18 -16.14 -11.63 -5.26
CA GLY A 18 -15.48 -12.82 -5.79
C GLY A 18 -13.99 -12.71 -6.08
N THR A 19 -13.40 -11.50 -6.15
CA THR A 19 -12.03 -11.35 -6.68
C THR A 19 -10.97 -11.02 -5.62
N ALA A 20 -11.35 -10.58 -4.41
CA ALA A 20 -10.39 -10.31 -3.33
C ALA A 20 -9.89 -11.59 -2.61
N ALA A 21 -10.62 -12.70 -2.73
CA ALA A 21 -10.31 -13.94 -2.00
C ALA A 21 -8.98 -14.58 -2.46
N PHE A 22 -8.65 -14.49 -3.76
CA PHE A 22 -7.46 -15.16 -4.31
C PHE A 22 -6.16 -14.46 -3.91
N ALA A 23 -6.14 -13.13 -3.80
CA ALA A 23 -4.96 -12.39 -3.36
C ALA A 23 -4.68 -12.62 -1.87
N GLN A 24 -5.72 -12.65 -1.03
CA GLN A 24 -5.57 -12.91 0.39
C GLN A 24 -5.03 -14.32 0.67
N GLN A 25 -5.53 -15.33 -0.05
CA GLN A 25 -5.07 -16.72 0.09
C GLN A 25 -3.57 -16.91 -0.22
N ASP A 26 -3.01 -16.10 -1.12
CA ASP A 26 -1.60 -16.20 -1.50
C ASP A 26 -0.66 -15.59 -0.44
N ILE A 27 -1.06 -14.54 0.28
CA ILE A 27 -0.29 -14.05 1.45
C ILE A 27 -0.32 -15.06 2.58
N ASP A 28 -1.49 -15.61 2.90
CA ASP A 28 -1.63 -16.54 4.02
C ASP A 28 -0.78 -17.79 3.78
N ALA A 29 -0.78 -18.31 2.55
CA ALA A 29 0.09 -19.41 2.15
C ALA A 29 1.59 -19.04 2.19
N ALA A 30 1.95 -17.83 1.77
CA ALA A 30 3.33 -17.34 1.84
C ALA A 30 3.82 -17.15 3.29
N MET A 31 2.96 -16.64 4.17
CA MET A 31 3.22 -16.52 5.62
C MET A 31 3.45 -17.89 6.26
N ALA A 32 2.58 -18.87 5.99
CA ALA A 32 2.75 -20.23 6.51
C ALA A 32 4.03 -20.93 5.99
N ARG A 33 4.50 -20.59 4.79
CA ARG A 33 5.81 -21.05 4.29
C ARG A 33 6.94 -20.36 5.03
N TYR A 34 6.87 -19.03 5.20
CA TYR A 34 7.85 -18.25 5.94
C TYR A 34 8.04 -18.77 7.37
N GLU A 35 6.97 -19.01 8.11
CA GLU A 35 7.03 -19.52 9.48
C GLU A 35 7.74 -20.88 9.57
N ARG A 36 7.41 -21.81 8.66
CA ARG A 36 8.10 -23.11 8.58
C ARG A 36 9.59 -22.96 8.26
N THR A 37 9.93 -22.06 7.34
CA THR A 37 11.33 -21.79 6.99
C THR A 37 12.10 -21.18 8.15
N ILE A 38 11.53 -20.22 8.88
CA ILE A 38 12.17 -19.61 10.06
C ILE A 38 12.39 -20.65 11.16
N ALA A 39 11.41 -21.53 11.41
CA ALA A 39 11.57 -22.62 12.35
C ALA A 39 12.73 -23.56 11.96
N ALA A 40 12.87 -23.87 10.66
CA ALA A 40 14.00 -24.65 10.15
C ALA A 40 15.34 -23.90 10.27
N CYS A 41 15.39 -22.60 9.92
CA CYS A 41 16.61 -21.79 10.07
C CYS A 41 17.07 -21.74 11.54
N ASN A 42 16.13 -21.67 12.48
CA ASN A 42 16.38 -21.55 13.91
C ASN A 42 16.43 -22.89 14.66
N SER A 43 16.46 -24.03 13.97
CA SER A 43 16.44 -25.36 14.61
C SER A 43 17.72 -25.73 15.35
N GLY A 44 18.72 -24.85 15.39
CA GLY A 44 20.04 -25.09 15.98
C GLY A 44 21.02 -25.83 15.06
N ASN A 45 20.58 -26.27 13.87
CA ASN A 45 21.41 -27.03 12.92
C ASN A 45 22.31 -26.16 12.04
N LEU A 46 22.07 -24.84 12.01
CA LEU A 46 22.83 -23.89 11.22
C LEU A 46 23.68 -22.97 12.12
N PRO A 47 25.01 -22.96 11.95
CA PRO A 47 25.85 -21.94 12.57
C PRO A 47 25.58 -20.56 11.96
N ARG A 48 26.14 -19.51 12.57
CA ARG A 48 26.33 -18.24 11.85
C ARG A 48 27.59 -18.37 10.99
N PRO A 49 27.60 -17.85 9.75
CA PRO A 49 26.66 -16.92 9.12
C PRO A 49 25.48 -17.56 8.34
N GLU A 50 25.45 -18.87 8.17
CA GLU A 50 24.50 -19.58 7.29
C GLU A 50 23.05 -19.38 7.75
N ARG A 51 22.82 -19.41 9.07
CA ARG A 51 21.50 -19.12 9.63
C ARG A 51 21.00 -17.73 9.25
N ASP A 52 21.90 -16.75 9.20
CA ASP A 52 21.53 -15.36 8.90
C ASP A 52 21.19 -15.18 7.42
N ALA A 53 21.88 -15.93 6.55
CA ALA A 53 21.50 -16.03 5.14
C ALA A 53 20.12 -16.68 5.00
N CYS A 54 19.88 -17.81 5.66
CA CYS A 54 18.59 -18.52 5.66
C CYS A 54 17.41 -17.61 6.06
N VAL A 55 17.54 -16.89 7.18
CA VAL A 55 16.49 -15.97 7.66
C VAL A 55 16.27 -14.81 6.69
N ARG A 56 17.35 -14.27 6.10
CA ARG A 56 17.28 -13.18 5.13
C ARG A 56 16.59 -13.61 3.84
N ASP A 57 16.93 -14.78 3.31
CA ASP A 57 16.34 -15.33 2.09
C ASP A 57 14.85 -15.64 2.29
N ALA A 58 14.47 -16.16 3.46
CA ALA A 58 13.07 -16.36 3.84
C ALA A 58 12.28 -15.04 3.85
N GLY A 59 12.86 -13.98 4.43
CA GLY A 59 12.27 -12.64 4.42
C GLY A 59 12.12 -12.08 3.00
N GLN A 60 13.16 -12.18 2.17
CA GLN A 60 13.10 -11.74 0.77
C GLN A 60 12.03 -12.50 -0.03
N ALA A 61 11.84 -13.79 0.23
CA ALA A 61 10.79 -14.57 -0.41
C ALA A 61 9.38 -14.06 -0.05
N LEU A 62 9.13 -13.76 1.23
CA LEU A 62 7.86 -13.19 1.68
C LEU A 62 7.63 -11.79 1.10
N ASP A 63 8.65 -10.95 1.09
CA ASP A 63 8.58 -9.58 0.56
C ASP A 63 8.25 -9.56 -0.94
N ARG A 64 8.77 -10.53 -1.71
CA ARG A 64 8.42 -10.67 -3.14
C ARG A 64 6.91 -10.90 -3.33
N VAL A 65 6.30 -11.75 -2.52
CA VAL A 65 4.86 -12.01 -2.60
C VAL A 65 4.07 -10.76 -2.19
N ARG A 66 4.45 -10.11 -1.08
CA ARG A 66 3.80 -8.87 -0.61
C ARG A 66 3.86 -7.74 -1.65
N ARG A 67 5.01 -7.55 -2.28
CA ARG A 67 5.17 -6.54 -3.36
C ARG A 67 4.37 -6.90 -4.61
N GLY A 68 4.28 -8.19 -4.96
CA GLY A 68 3.49 -8.65 -6.10
C GLY A 68 1.98 -8.39 -5.94
N GLN A 69 1.50 -8.23 -4.71
CA GLN A 69 0.10 -7.91 -4.42
C GLN A 69 -0.22 -6.42 -4.32
N SER A 70 0.77 -5.62 -3.92
CA SER A 70 0.62 -4.17 -3.96
C SER A 70 0.86 -3.69 -5.39
N SER A 71 -0.21 -3.53 -6.16
CA SER A 71 -0.17 -2.79 -7.42
C SER A 71 0.03 -1.30 -7.10
N ALA A 72 1.29 -0.92 -6.90
CA ALA A 72 1.66 0.47 -6.81
C ALA A 72 1.51 1.11 -8.20
N THR A 73 0.94 2.31 -8.24
CA THR A 73 0.82 3.09 -9.47
C THR A 73 1.79 4.25 -9.38
N ASP A 74 2.65 4.38 -10.39
CA ASP A 74 3.49 5.55 -10.55
C ASP A 74 2.61 6.70 -11.06
N ILE A 75 2.53 7.77 -10.26
CA ILE A 75 1.77 8.96 -10.64
C ILE A 75 2.73 10.14 -10.73
N THR A 76 2.80 10.76 -11.89
CA THR A 76 3.47 12.05 -12.07
C THR A 76 2.67 13.12 -11.33
N THR A 77 3.34 13.93 -10.51
CA THR A 77 2.69 15.03 -9.79
C THR A 77 2.06 16.03 -10.79
N PRO A 78 0.95 16.69 -10.42
CA PRO A 78 0.30 17.72 -11.25
C PRO A 78 1.23 18.80 -11.83
N ASP A 79 2.29 19.17 -11.10
CA ASP A 79 3.30 20.15 -11.51
C ASP A 79 4.43 19.55 -12.38
N GLY A 80 4.40 18.24 -12.64
CA GLY A 80 5.35 17.54 -13.51
C GLY A 80 6.76 17.36 -12.94
N ARG A 81 7.00 17.75 -11.68
CA ARG A 81 8.34 17.78 -11.09
C ARG A 81 8.74 16.52 -10.33
N ALA A 82 7.79 15.64 -10.01
CA ALA A 82 8.06 14.42 -9.27
C ALA A 82 7.20 13.25 -9.76
N THR A 83 7.68 12.03 -9.50
CA THR A 83 6.91 10.79 -9.62
C THR A 83 6.69 10.24 -8.22
N VAL A 84 5.43 10.05 -7.84
CA VAL A 84 5.05 9.50 -6.55
C VAL A 84 4.53 8.09 -6.75
N ILE A 85 5.06 7.15 -5.97
CA ILE A 85 4.58 5.77 -5.95
C ILE A 85 3.44 5.70 -4.95
N LEU A 86 2.21 5.50 -5.44
CA LEU A 86 1.02 5.40 -4.60
C LEU A 86 0.49 3.95 -4.56
N PRO A 87 0.08 3.46 -3.38
CA PRO A 87 -0.72 2.24 -3.30
C PRO A 87 -2.06 2.45 -4.03
N GLN A 88 -2.64 1.38 -4.58
CA GLN A 88 -3.94 1.44 -5.24
C GLN A 88 -5.00 2.04 -4.28
N ALA A 89 -5.80 2.98 -4.79
CA ALA A 89 -6.83 3.74 -4.06
C ALA A 89 -6.33 4.73 -2.97
N ALA A 90 -5.04 5.00 -2.88
CA ALA A 90 -4.56 6.12 -2.07
C ALA A 90 -4.93 7.47 -2.73
N PRO A 91 -5.37 8.48 -1.95
CA PRO A 91 -5.63 9.80 -2.48
C PRO A 91 -4.35 10.39 -3.09
N LEU A 92 -4.49 11.06 -4.24
CA LEU A 92 -3.40 11.76 -4.91
C LEU A 92 -2.73 12.74 -3.93
N PRO A 93 -1.39 12.79 -3.90
CA PRO A 93 -0.70 13.82 -3.14
C PRO A 93 -1.08 15.17 -3.73
N ARG A 94 -1.44 16.12 -2.86
CA ARG A 94 -1.61 17.51 -3.29
C ARG A 94 -0.24 18.00 -3.74
N SER A 95 -0.11 18.35 -5.03
CA SER A 95 1.13 18.94 -5.52
C SER A 95 1.10 20.45 -5.34
N GLY A 96 2.26 21.00 -4.98
CA GLY A 96 2.46 22.42 -4.79
C GLY A 96 3.25 22.70 -3.52
N SER A 97 4.22 23.60 -3.65
CA SER A 97 4.86 24.25 -2.52
C SER A 97 5.22 25.66 -2.94
N ASP A 98 4.79 26.65 -2.15
CA ASP A 98 5.19 28.03 -2.39
C ASP A 98 6.53 28.29 -1.68
N MET A 99 7.34 29.15 -2.27
CA MET A 99 8.56 29.63 -1.64
C MET A 99 8.36 31.10 -1.27
N ILE A 100 8.56 31.42 0.00
CA ILE A 100 8.62 32.80 0.47
C ILE A 100 10.01 33.07 1.05
N THR A 101 10.52 34.29 0.87
CA THR A 101 11.69 34.74 1.61
C THR A 101 11.31 34.96 3.06
N SER A 102 12.16 34.50 3.98
CA SER A 102 11.98 34.75 5.41
C SER A 102 11.99 36.26 5.70
N PRO A 103 11.26 36.76 6.72
CA PRO A 103 11.19 38.18 7.03
C PRO A 103 12.55 38.84 7.32
N ASP A 104 13.52 38.07 7.81
CA ASP A 104 14.90 38.48 8.05
C ASP A 104 15.78 38.47 6.79
N GLY A 105 15.30 37.91 5.68
CA GLY A 105 16.01 37.85 4.40
C GLY A 105 17.05 36.75 4.29
N ASP A 106 17.36 36.03 5.37
CA ASP A 106 18.50 35.11 5.44
C ASP A 106 18.15 33.69 4.97
N SER A 107 16.87 33.39 4.72
CA SER A 107 16.43 32.06 4.31
C SER A 107 15.22 32.07 3.37
N THR A 108 15.06 30.96 2.65
CA THR A 108 13.85 30.67 1.86
C THR A 108 13.02 29.62 2.61
N ILE A 109 11.75 29.93 2.85
CA ILE A 109 10.79 29.06 3.53
C ILE A 109 9.94 28.37 2.47
N VAL A 110 9.92 27.04 2.50
CA VAL A 110 9.03 26.22 1.65
C VAL A 110 7.73 25.97 2.40
N LEU A 111 6.62 26.47 1.87
CA LEU A 111 5.28 26.25 2.43
C LEU A 111 4.60 25.07 1.73
N PRO A 112 3.96 24.15 2.47
CA PRO A 112 3.07 23.16 1.87
C PRO A 112 1.89 23.80 1.14
N ALA A 113 1.34 23.14 0.11
CA ALA A 113 0.20 23.62 -0.68
C ALA A 113 -1.07 24.00 0.13
N ASP A 114 -1.20 23.53 1.37
CA ASP A 114 -2.33 23.86 2.26
C ASP A 114 -2.05 25.06 3.19
N GLY A 115 -0.90 25.71 3.03
CA GLY A 115 -0.50 26.87 3.84
C GLY A 115 -0.17 26.52 5.29
N SER A 116 -0.14 25.22 5.65
CA SER A 116 0.17 24.78 7.01
C SER A 116 1.61 25.15 7.34
N ARG A 117 1.82 26.05 8.30
CA ARG A 117 3.15 26.19 8.91
C ARG A 117 3.45 24.91 9.69
N PRO A 118 4.63 24.30 9.55
CA PRO A 118 5.06 23.29 10.51
C PRO A 118 5.05 23.96 11.90
N LEU A 119 4.31 23.37 12.84
CA LEU A 119 4.33 23.79 14.23
C LEU A 119 5.78 23.67 14.69
N SER A 120 6.46 24.80 14.95
CA SER A 120 7.78 24.75 15.56
C SER A 120 7.62 24.09 16.92
N GLN A 121 8.36 23.01 17.15
CA GLN A 121 8.57 22.46 18.48
C GLN A 121 9.52 23.36 19.27
#